data_AF-A0A7W1R475-F1
#
_entry.id   AF-A0A7W1R475-F1
#
_cell.length_a   1.000
_cell.length_b   1.000
_cell.length_c   1.000
_cell.angle_alpha   90.00
_cell.angle_beta   90.00
_cell.angle_gamma   90.00
#
_symmetry.space_group_name_H-M   'P 1'
#
loop_
_entity.id
_entity.type
_entity.pdbx_description
1 polymer ?
#
loop_
_entity_poly.entity_id
_entity_poly.type
_entity_poly.pdbx_seq_one_letter_code
_entity_poly.pdbx_strand_id
1 'polypeptide(L)'
;METTFVEASGLLSSAWLLVLIPLIGAAVLLLGGRRLDRIGHLVGCATIVLDLVLAIALVAVLAGQPEGEKAVTDTLFSFIPVGSLQVDIGLLLDPLSAVFVLLITGVGALIHIYSIGYMAHDPARRRFFAYMNLFVAAMLLLVLGNGYVTLYVGWEGVGLASYLLIAFWYRRPAAATAAKKAFIMNRVGDVGLILAIFIMFATLGSTSYADVFAGASGLAAGTVTALGLLLLLGACGKSGQVPLQAWLPDAMEGPTPVSALIHAATMVTAGVYLIARSAPLFDLSETARTVVTIVGLVT
;
A
#
# COMPACT_ATOMS: atom_id res chain seq x y z
N MET A 1 -18.50 -12.53 13.04
CA MET A 1 -18.31 -13.65 12.10
C MET A 1 -16.82 -13.91 12.09
N GLU A 2 -16.34 -15.04 12.64
CA GLU A 2 -14.91 -15.36 12.62
C GLU A 2 -14.45 -15.45 11.17
N THR A 3 -13.49 -14.62 10.79
CA THR A 3 -12.89 -14.66 9.45
C THR A 3 -11.93 -15.86 9.44
N THR A 4 -12.28 -16.91 8.69
CA THR A 4 -11.39 -18.07 8.56
C THR A 4 -10.39 -17.79 7.45
N PHE A 5 -9.10 -17.83 7.78
CA PHE A 5 -8.04 -17.69 6.80
C PHE A 5 -7.74 -19.06 6.18
N VAL A 6 -7.88 -19.16 4.85
CA VAL A 6 -7.72 -20.41 4.09
C VAL A 6 -6.48 -20.32 3.22
N GLU A 7 -5.77 -21.43 3.04
CA GLU A 7 -4.58 -21.47 2.18
C GLU A 7 -4.94 -21.29 0.69
N ALA A 8 -4.12 -20.54 -0.04
CA ALA A 8 -4.32 -20.29 -1.46
C ALA A 8 -4.21 -21.57 -2.30
N SER A 9 -5.19 -21.76 -3.19
CA SER A 9 -5.21 -22.90 -4.13
C SER A 9 -5.61 -22.46 -5.54
N GLY A 10 -5.20 -23.26 -6.53
CA GLY A 10 -5.54 -23.02 -7.94
C GLY A 10 -5.01 -21.69 -8.46
N LEU A 11 -5.88 -20.85 -9.03
CA LEU A 11 -5.46 -19.53 -9.53
C LEU A 11 -5.06 -18.58 -8.39
N LEU A 12 -5.62 -18.75 -7.18
CA LEU A 12 -5.38 -17.81 -6.07
C LEU A 12 -3.93 -17.86 -5.56
N SER A 13 -3.22 -18.98 -5.73
CA SER A 13 -1.78 -19.09 -5.42
C SER A 13 -0.88 -18.33 -6.39
N SER A 14 -1.46 -17.67 -7.41
CA SER A 14 -0.74 -16.78 -8.32
C SER A 14 -0.85 -15.29 -7.92
N ALA A 15 -1.45 -14.97 -6.76
CA ALA A 15 -1.63 -13.59 -6.29
C ALA A 15 -0.31 -12.80 -6.17
N TRP A 16 0.81 -13.47 -5.91
CA TRP A 16 2.14 -12.82 -5.89
C TRP A 16 2.56 -12.23 -7.24
N LEU A 17 1.99 -12.70 -8.35
CA LEU A 17 2.20 -12.09 -9.66
C LEU A 17 1.65 -10.66 -9.73
N LEU A 18 0.62 -10.32 -8.94
CA LEU A 18 0.11 -8.94 -8.86
C LEU A 18 1.20 -7.96 -8.41
N VAL A 19 2.07 -8.39 -7.49
CA VAL A 19 3.19 -7.55 -7.04
C VAL A 19 4.36 -7.66 -8.02
N LEU A 20 4.63 -8.87 -8.53
CA LEU A 20 5.83 -9.12 -9.32
C LEU A 20 5.77 -8.52 -10.72
N ILE A 21 4.63 -8.56 -11.41
CA ILE A 21 4.48 -8.02 -12.78
C ILE A 21 4.86 -6.53 -12.85
N PRO A 22 4.26 -5.63 -12.03
CA PRO A 22 4.67 -4.22 -12.02
C PRO A 22 6.10 -4.03 -11.53
N LEU A 23 6.57 -4.83 -10.57
CA LEU A 23 7.96 -4.75 -10.06
C LEU A 23 9.00 -5.09 -11.14
N ILE A 24 8.77 -6.16 -11.91
CA ILE A 24 9.60 -6.52 -13.07
C ILE A 24 9.53 -5.42 -14.11
N GLY A 25 8.34 -4.87 -14.39
CA GLY A 25 8.19 -3.73 -15.30
C GLY A 25 9.05 -2.53 -14.87
N ALA A 26 9.03 -2.18 -13.58
CA ALA A 26 9.87 -1.13 -13.02
C ALA A 26 11.37 -1.45 -13.18
N ALA A 27 11.80 -2.67 -12.81
CA ALA A 27 13.19 -3.10 -12.92
C ALA A 27 13.69 -3.07 -14.37
N VAL A 28 12.90 -3.60 -15.31
CA VAL A 28 13.21 -3.58 -16.74
C VAL A 28 13.37 -2.14 -17.24
N LEU A 29 12.48 -1.21 -16.85
CA LEU A 29 12.56 0.19 -17.28
C LEU A 29 13.70 0.97 -16.64
N LEU A 30 14.09 0.66 -15.40
CA LEU A 30 15.23 1.29 -14.73
C LEU A 30 16.57 0.76 -15.28
N LEU A 31 16.70 -0.56 -15.43
CA LEU A 31 17.95 -1.23 -15.78
C LEU A 31 18.18 -1.32 -17.30
N GLY A 32 17.12 -1.34 -18.11
CA GLY A 32 17.20 -1.49 -19.56
C GLY A 32 17.81 -0.28 -20.30
N GLY A 33 18.04 0.83 -19.59
CA GLY A 33 18.76 1.99 -20.11
C GLY A 33 18.16 2.57 -21.40
N ARG A 34 18.99 3.21 -22.22
CA ARG A 34 18.55 3.95 -23.43
C ARG A 34 17.85 3.08 -24.48
N ARG A 35 18.05 1.76 -24.45
CA ARG A 35 17.42 0.81 -25.38
C ARG A 35 15.89 0.83 -25.28
N LEU A 36 15.37 1.15 -24.10
CA LEU A 36 13.92 1.19 -23.83
C LEU A 36 13.31 2.58 -23.94
N ASP A 37 14.03 3.62 -24.34
CA ASP A 37 13.47 4.99 -24.40
C ASP A 37 12.31 5.12 -25.40
N ARG A 38 12.36 4.31 -26.47
CA ARG A 38 11.31 4.29 -27.51
C ARG A 38 10.05 3.58 -27.05
N ILE A 39 10.18 2.46 -26.34
CA ILE A 39 9.05 1.57 -26.01
C ILE A 39 8.67 1.56 -24.52
N GLY A 40 9.43 2.24 -23.66
CA GLY A 40 9.33 2.07 -22.21
C GLY A 40 7.97 2.48 -21.63
N HIS A 41 7.31 3.46 -22.24
CA HIS A 41 5.94 3.82 -21.88
C HIS A 41 4.94 2.70 -22.21
N LEU A 42 5.10 2.02 -23.35
CA LEU A 42 4.27 0.87 -23.73
C LEU A 42 4.51 -0.32 -22.80
N VAL A 43 5.78 -0.59 -22.45
CA VAL A 43 6.13 -1.65 -21.49
C VAL A 43 5.51 -1.35 -20.12
N GLY A 44 5.65 -0.13 -19.61
CA GLY A 44 5.04 0.29 -18.34
C GLY A 44 3.52 0.15 -18.35
N CYS A 45 2.84 0.60 -19.41
CA CYS A 45 1.40 0.42 -19.54
C CYS A 45 0.99 -1.05 -19.64
N ALA A 46 1.68 -1.84 -20.47
CA ALA A 46 1.35 -3.23 -20.71
C ALA A 46 1.43 -4.06 -19.42
N THR A 47 2.41 -3.79 -18.55
CA THR A 47 2.50 -4.47 -17.26
C THR A 47 1.28 -4.20 -16.38
N ILE A 48 0.80 -2.94 -16.30
CA ILE A 48 -0.36 -2.62 -15.43
C ILE A 48 -1.67 -3.12 -16.04
N VAL A 49 -1.80 -3.11 -17.36
CA VAL A 49 -2.98 -3.69 -18.03
C VAL A 49 -3.03 -5.20 -17.84
N LEU A 50 -1.89 -5.89 -17.93
CA LEU A 50 -1.82 -7.32 -17.62
C LEU A 50 -2.20 -7.59 -16.16
N ASP A 51 -1.73 -6.72 -15.26
CA ASP A 51 -2.03 -6.80 -13.83
C ASP A 51 -3.53 -6.64 -13.53
N LEU A 52 -4.20 -5.72 -14.24
CA LEU A 52 -5.66 -5.54 -14.17
C LEU A 52 -6.41 -6.80 -14.63
N VAL A 53 -5.97 -7.44 -15.72
CA VAL A 53 -6.60 -8.69 -16.19
C VAL A 53 -6.45 -9.80 -15.15
N LEU A 54 -5.25 -9.94 -14.57
CA LEU A 54 -5.01 -10.89 -13.50
C LEU A 54 -5.86 -10.59 -12.26
N ALA A 55 -5.93 -9.31 -11.85
CA ALA A 55 -6.75 -8.85 -10.73
C ALA A 55 -8.23 -9.21 -10.93
N ILE A 56 -8.81 -8.94 -12.10
CA ILE A 56 -10.19 -9.31 -12.42
C ILE A 56 -10.40 -10.82 -12.31
N ALA A 57 -9.47 -11.62 -12.84
CA ALA A 57 -9.55 -13.08 -12.79
C ALA A 57 -9.49 -13.62 -11.35
N LEU A 58 -8.54 -13.11 -10.53
CA LEU A 58 -8.39 -13.49 -9.12
C LEU A 58 -9.62 -13.11 -8.30
N VAL A 59 -10.14 -11.90 -8.48
CA VAL A 59 -11.34 -11.44 -7.77
C VAL A 59 -12.59 -12.20 -8.21
N ALA A 60 -12.71 -12.58 -9.48
CA ALA A 60 -13.80 -13.44 -9.94
C ALA A 60 -13.76 -14.84 -9.29
N VAL A 61 -12.58 -15.44 -9.17
CA VAL A 61 -12.40 -16.72 -8.47
C VAL A 61 -12.70 -16.57 -6.97
N LEU A 62 -12.21 -15.51 -6.32
CA LEU A 62 -12.50 -15.22 -4.91
C LEU A 62 -13.99 -15.03 -4.66
N ALA A 63 -14.70 -14.34 -5.55
CA ALA A 63 -16.14 -14.13 -5.44
C ALA A 63 -16.94 -15.43 -5.51
N GLY A 64 -16.43 -16.44 -6.23
CA GLY A 64 -17.00 -17.78 -6.32
C GLY A 64 -16.70 -18.69 -5.13
N GLN A 65 -15.82 -18.30 -4.20
CA GLN A 65 -15.56 -19.07 -2.99
C GLN A 65 -16.75 -19.03 -2.02
N PRO A 66 -16.94 -20.07 -1.19
CA PRO A 66 -17.93 -20.05 -0.10
C PRO A 66 -17.75 -18.83 0.81
N GLU A 67 -18.83 -18.28 1.38
CA GLU A 67 -18.77 -17.02 2.15
C GLU A 67 -17.78 -17.03 3.31
N GLY A 68 -17.54 -18.18 3.93
CA GLY A 68 -16.57 -18.34 5.03
C GLY A 68 -15.10 -18.50 4.60
N GLU A 69 -14.84 -18.71 3.31
CA GLU A 69 -13.52 -19.05 2.76
C GLU A 69 -12.96 -17.94 1.85
N LYS A 70 -13.51 -16.73 1.97
CA LYS A 70 -13.13 -15.58 1.15
C LYS A 70 -11.88 -14.86 1.65
N ALA A 71 -11.22 -15.31 2.72
CA ALA A 71 -9.95 -14.75 3.18
C ALA A 71 -8.83 -15.75 2.88
N VAL A 72 -8.15 -15.56 1.75
CA VAL A 72 -7.19 -16.51 1.23
C VAL A 72 -5.77 -16.01 1.45
N THR A 73 -4.96 -16.78 2.18
CA THR A 73 -3.59 -16.44 2.52
C THR A 73 -2.59 -17.35 1.79
N ASP A 74 -1.47 -16.78 1.38
CA ASP A 74 -0.36 -17.47 0.75
C ASP A 74 0.95 -17.03 1.42
N THR A 75 1.75 -17.96 1.94
CA THR A 75 3.01 -17.63 2.62
C THR A 75 4.14 -17.76 1.62
N LEU A 76 4.83 -16.66 1.31
CA LEU A 76 5.88 -16.66 0.30
C LEU A 76 7.20 -17.17 0.85
N PHE A 77 7.65 -16.61 1.98
CA PHE A 77 8.87 -17.03 2.66
C PHE A 77 8.91 -16.49 4.10
N SER A 78 9.72 -17.14 4.95
CA SER A 78 9.98 -16.67 6.30
C SER A 78 11.05 -15.56 6.29
N PHE A 79 10.71 -14.37 6.77
CA PHE A 79 11.56 -13.19 6.70
C PHE A 79 12.44 -13.02 7.93
N ILE A 80 11.88 -13.21 9.13
CA ILE A 80 12.64 -13.20 10.39
C ILE A 80 12.31 -14.48 11.16
N PRO A 81 13.13 -15.54 11.06
CA PRO A 81 12.96 -16.77 11.81
C PRO A 81 13.89 -16.81 13.05
N VAL A 82 13.73 -15.87 14.00
CA VAL A 82 14.66 -15.72 15.13
C VAL A 82 13.97 -15.95 16.47
N GLY A 83 14.25 -17.10 17.09
CA GLY A 83 13.69 -17.45 18.40
C GLY A 83 12.15 -17.47 18.35
N SER A 84 11.52 -16.67 19.21
CA SER A 84 10.06 -16.49 19.22
C SER A 84 9.55 -15.46 18.19
N LEU A 85 10.44 -14.65 17.60
CA LEU A 85 10.06 -13.74 16.52
C LEU A 85 10.05 -14.54 15.22
N GLN A 86 8.87 -14.99 14.82
CA GLN A 86 8.60 -15.64 13.53
C GLN A 86 7.75 -14.69 12.70
N VAL A 87 8.38 -14.01 11.73
CA VAL A 87 7.70 -13.10 10.82
C VAL A 87 7.77 -13.68 9.42
N ASP A 88 6.62 -14.10 8.93
CA ASP A 88 6.46 -14.58 7.57
C ASP A 88 5.95 -13.46 6.66
N ILE A 89 6.55 -13.36 5.47
CA ILE A 89 6.04 -12.49 4.42
C ILE A 89 5.10 -13.34 3.58
N GLY A 90 3.82 -12.99 3.62
CA GLY A 90 2.79 -13.61 2.83
C GLY A 90 1.79 -12.60 2.28
N LEU A 91 0.91 -13.09 1.44
CA LEU A 91 -0.15 -12.33 0.82
C LEU A 91 -1.52 -12.80 1.32
N LEU A 92 -2.42 -11.86 1.59
CA LEU A 92 -3.81 -12.06 1.93
C LEU A 92 -4.67 -11.42 0.85
N LEU A 93 -5.45 -12.25 0.15
CA LEU A 93 -6.48 -11.83 -0.78
C LEU A 93 -7.85 -12.14 -0.17
N ASP A 94 -8.63 -11.09 0.06
CA ASP A 94 -9.93 -11.12 0.70
C ASP A 94 -10.84 -10.02 0.14
N PRO A 95 -12.12 -9.90 0.56
CA PRO A 95 -13.03 -8.92 -0.05
C PRO A 95 -12.52 -7.48 0.06
N LEU A 96 -11.88 -7.10 1.17
CA LEU A 96 -11.34 -5.75 1.36
C LEU A 96 -10.16 -5.50 0.41
N SER A 97 -9.16 -6.38 0.41
CA SER A 97 -8.00 -6.24 -0.47
C SER A 97 -8.38 -6.38 -1.95
N ALA A 98 -9.36 -7.20 -2.30
CA ALA A 98 -9.89 -7.34 -3.66
C ALA A 98 -10.41 -6.02 -4.23
N VAL A 99 -11.18 -5.26 -3.46
CA VAL A 99 -11.66 -3.92 -3.86
C VAL A 99 -10.49 -2.99 -4.14
N PHE A 100 -9.49 -2.99 -3.25
CA PHE A 100 -8.30 -2.15 -3.43
C PHE A 100 -7.44 -2.60 -4.61
N VAL A 101 -7.26 -3.90 -4.84
CA VAL A 101 -6.53 -4.44 -5.99
C VAL A 101 -7.17 -3.99 -7.30
N LEU A 102 -8.50 -4.06 -7.41
CA LEU A 102 -9.22 -3.55 -8.59
C LEU A 102 -9.10 -2.04 -8.74
N LEU A 103 -9.18 -1.28 -7.64
CA LEU A 103 -9.00 0.17 -7.66
C LEU A 103 -7.59 0.55 -8.15
N ILE A 104 -6.56 -0.07 -7.56
CA ILE A 104 -5.15 0.21 -7.85
C ILE A 104 -4.82 -0.16 -9.30
N THR A 105 -5.17 -1.37 -9.74
CA THR A 105 -4.87 -1.83 -11.10
C THR A 105 -5.74 -1.16 -12.16
N GLY A 106 -7.02 -0.94 -11.86
CA GLY A 106 -7.99 -0.32 -12.78
C GLY A 106 -7.71 1.16 -13.02
N VAL A 107 -7.73 1.96 -11.94
CA VAL A 107 -7.40 3.38 -12.04
C VAL A 107 -5.94 3.57 -12.43
N GLY A 108 -5.04 2.71 -11.93
CA GLY A 108 -3.63 2.68 -12.33
C GLY A 108 -3.46 2.51 -13.84
N ALA A 109 -4.14 1.56 -14.48
CA ALA A 109 -4.07 1.34 -15.92
C ALA A 109 -4.53 2.57 -16.71
N LEU A 110 -5.65 3.20 -16.31
CA LEU A 110 -6.15 4.41 -16.95
C LEU A 110 -5.14 5.56 -16.85
N ILE A 111 -4.53 5.76 -15.67
CA ILE A 111 -3.51 6.79 -15.46
C ILE A 111 -2.24 6.50 -16.27
N HIS A 112 -1.84 5.24 -16.39
CA HIS A 112 -0.69 4.84 -17.22
C HIS A 112 -0.95 5.17 -18.69
N ILE A 113 -2.14 4.82 -19.22
CA ILE A 113 -2.53 5.14 -20.60
C ILE A 113 -2.54 6.66 -20.82
N TYR A 114 -3.14 7.43 -19.91
CA TYR A 114 -3.15 8.89 -19.97
C TYR A 114 -1.72 9.48 -19.98
N SER A 115 -0.81 8.89 -19.20
CA SER A 115 0.58 9.33 -19.07
C SER A 115 1.37 9.20 -20.38
N ILE A 116 0.96 8.35 -21.32
CA ILE A 116 1.62 8.22 -22.63
C ILE A 116 1.59 9.55 -23.37
N GLY A 117 0.39 10.17 -23.44
CA GLY A 117 0.21 11.46 -24.10
C GLY A 117 0.83 12.59 -23.31
N TYR A 118 0.60 12.63 -22.00
CA TYR A 118 1.10 13.69 -21.12
C TYR A 118 2.64 13.78 -21.12
N MET A 119 3.33 12.63 -21.06
CA MET A 119 4.80 12.57 -21.02
C MET A 119 5.46 12.44 -22.39
N ALA A 120 4.72 12.60 -23.49
CA ALA A 120 5.21 12.33 -24.85
C ALA A 120 6.48 13.14 -25.20
N HIS A 121 6.57 14.37 -24.69
CA HIS A 121 7.67 15.31 -24.95
C HIS A 121 8.76 15.32 -23.86
N ASP A 122 8.60 14.56 -22.78
CA ASP A 122 9.60 14.52 -21.70
C ASP A 122 10.69 13.47 -22.00
N PRO A 123 11.98 13.85 -22.05
CA PRO A 123 13.07 12.93 -22.37
C PRO A 123 13.26 11.83 -21.32
N ALA A 124 12.79 12.05 -20.09
CA ALA A 124 12.87 11.10 -18.99
C ALA A 124 11.58 10.27 -18.82
N ARG A 125 10.68 10.24 -19.82
CA ARG A 125 9.42 9.45 -19.76
C ARG A 125 9.63 7.98 -19.38
N ARG A 126 10.72 7.33 -19.79
CA ARG A 126 11.02 5.94 -19.41
C ARG A 126 11.09 5.79 -17.89
N ARG A 127 11.83 6.69 -17.24
CA ARG A 127 12.01 6.73 -15.78
C ARG A 127 10.70 7.03 -15.07
N PHE A 128 9.86 7.88 -15.65
CA PHE A 128 8.52 8.17 -15.14
C PHE A 128 7.68 6.90 -15.02
N PHE A 129 7.54 6.16 -16.11
CA PHE A 129 6.80 4.88 -16.11
C PHE A 129 7.42 3.84 -15.19
N ALA A 130 8.74 3.83 -15.04
CA ALA A 130 9.40 2.93 -14.11
C ALA A 130 9.02 3.23 -12.64
N TYR A 131 8.96 4.52 -12.27
CA TYR A 131 8.54 4.93 -10.93
C TYR A 131 7.05 4.70 -10.69
N MET A 132 6.20 4.89 -11.72
CA MET A 132 4.77 4.57 -11.64
C MET A 132 4.54 3.07 -11.40
N ASN A 133 5.25 2.21 -12.13
CA ASN A 133 5.21 0.76 -11.91
C ASN A 133 5.70 0.36 -10.51
N LEU A 134 6.81 0.96 -10.05
CA LEU A 134 7.33 0.71 -8.69
C LEU A 134 6.30 1.10 -7.63
N PHE A 135 5.62 2.23 -7.85
CA PHE A 135 4.57 2.70 -6.98
C PHE A 135 3.40 1.70 -6.92
N VAL A 136 2.91 1.23 -8.08
CA VAL A 136 1.82 0.23 -8.15
C VAL A 136 2.23 -1.06 -7.45
N ALA A 137 3.44 -1.57 -7.70
CA ALA A 137 3.95 -2.77 -7.04
C ALA A 137 3.98 -2.63 -5.52
N ALA A 138 4.47 -1.50 -5.00
CA ALA A 138 4.52 -1.24 -3.57
C ALA A 138 3.12 -1.11 -2.95
N MET A 139 2.19 -0.46 -3.65
CA MET A 139 0.81 -0.33 -3.20
C MET A 139 0.07 -1.68 -3.19
N LEU A 140 0.32 -2.55 -4.18
CA LEU A 140 -0.23 -3.91 -4.20
C LEU A 140 0.34 -4.76 -3.07
N LEU A 141 1.65 -4.69 -2.80
CA LEU A 141 2.25 -5.36 -1.65
C LEU A 141 1.64 -4.88 -0.32
N LEU A 142 1.35 -3.59 -0.20
CA LEU A 142 0.73 -2.99 0.99
C LEU A 142 -0.66 -3.59 1.25
N VAL A 143 -1.53 -3.60 0.22
CA VAL A 143 -2.92 -4.07 0.39
C VAL A 143 -3.05 -5.58 0.41
N LEU A 144 -2.11 -6.30 -0.22
CA LEU A 144 -2.09 -7.75 -0.19
C LEU A 144 -1.30 -8.29 1.00
N GLY A 145 -0.68 -7.49 1.87
CA GLY A 145 0.09 -8.05 3.00
C GLY A 145 -0.79 -8.92 3.92
N ASN A 146 -0.28 -10.07 4.37
CA ASN A 146 -0.95 -10.94 5.34
C ASN A 146 -0.78 -10.52 6.82
N GLY A 147 -0.01 -9.46 7.07
CA GLY A 147 0.29 -8.96 8.40
C GLY A 147 0.87 -7.55 8.35
N TYR A 148 1.04 -6.95 9.53
CA TYR A 148 1.45 -5.56 9.65
C TYR A 148 2.89 -5.30 9.18
N VAL A 149 3.79 -6.30 9.27
CA VAL A 149 5.16 -6.17 8.75
C VAL A 149 5.16 -6.12 7.22
N THR A 150 4.45 -7.04 6.55
CA THR A 150 4.33 -7.03 5.09
C THR A 150 3.68 -5.72 4.60
N LEU A 151 2.63 -5.27 5.29
CA LEU A 151 2.01 -3.97 5.04
C LEU A 151 3.04 -2.84 5.19
N TYR A 152 3.86 -2.85 6.24
CA TYR A 152 4.90 -1.84 6.47
C TYR A 152 5.94 -1.82 5.34
N VAL A 153 6.36 -2.97 4.82
CA VAL A 153 7.27 -3.02 3.66
C VAL A 153 6.65 -2.32 2.44
N GLY A 154 5.39 -2.63 2.12
CA GLY A 154 4.65 -1.94 1.05
C GLY A 154 4.49 -0.43 1.34
N TRP A 155 4.21 -0.08 2.59
CA TRP A 155 4.04 1.29 3.08
C TRP A 155 5.28 2.17 2.89
N GLU A 156 6.44 1.64 3.23
CA GLU A 156 7.75 2.24 2.98
C GLU A 156 8.00 2.38 1.47
N GLY A 157 7.71 1.33 0.70
CA GLY A 157 7.82 1.32 -0.76
C GLY A 157 6.98 2.41 -1.43
N VAL A 158 5.73 2.60 -0.99
CA VAL A 158 4.84 3.67 -1.47
C VAL A 158 5.41 5.05 -1.12
N GLY A 159 6.03 5.21 0.06
CA GLY A 159 6.65 6.47 0.47
C GLY A 159 7.89 6.82 -0.35
N LEU A 160 8.72 5.82 -0.66
CA LEU A 160 9.87 5.98 -1.54
C LEU A 160 9.43 6.30 -2.97
N ALA A 161 8.48 5.54 -3.52
CA ALA A 161 8.02 5.74 -4.88
C ALA A 161 7.33 7.10 -5.05
N SER A 162 6.53 7.55 -4.07
CA SER A 162 5.92 8.89 -4.11
C SER A 162 6.96 10.00 -4.04
N TYR A 163 8.00 9.86 -3.19
CA TYR A 163 9.11 10.81 -3.16
C TYR A 163 9.78 10.94 -4.54
N LEU A 164 10.06 9.82 -5.21
CA LEU A 164 10.69 9.81 -6.54
C LEU A 164 9.79 10.44 -7.61
N LEU A 165 8.47 10.26 -7.52
CA LEU A 165 7.49 10.80 -8.46
C LEU A 165 7.24 12.31 -8.23
N ILE A 166 7.11 12.77 -6.98
CA ILE A 166 6.99 14.20 -6.66
C ILE A 166 8.27 14.93 -7.06
N ALA A 167 9.44 14.34 -6.77
CA ALA A 167 10.73 14.87 -7.16
C ALA A 167 11.09 14.62 -8.65
N PHE A 168 10.15 14.21 -9.51
CA PHE A 168 10.49 13.79 -10.87
C PHE A 168 11.28 14.86 -11.65
N TRP A 169 10.84 16.13 -11.55
CA TRP A 169 11.55 17.30 -12.05
C TRP A 169 12.48 17.91 -10.99
N TYR A 170 13.33 17.09 -10.36
CA TYR A 170 14.25 17.45 -9.26
C TYR A 170 15.13 18.69 -9.49
N ARG A 171 15.35 19.11 -10.74
CA ARG A 171 16.09 20.34 -11.07
C ARG A 171 15.33 21.61 -10.69
N ARG A 172 14.01 21.53 -10.48
CA ARG A 172 13.20 22.62 -9.95
C ARG A 172 13.29 22.61 -8.42
N PRO A 173 13.77 23.69 -7.78
CA PRO A 173 13.89 23.74 -6.31
C PRO A 173 12.56 23.54 -5.57
N ALA A 174 11.44 23.99 -6.15
CA ALA A 174 10.10 23.80 -5.60
C ALA A 174 9.76 22.30 -5.49
N ALA A 175 9.83 21.55 -6.59
CA ALA A 175 9.59 20.11 -6.62
C ALA A 175 10.49 19.32 -5.67
N ALA A 176 11.79 19.66 -5.59
CA ALA A 176 12.72 19.01 -4.67
C ALA A 176 12.37 19.28 -3.19
N THR A 177 11.90 20.49 -2.88
CA THR A 177 11.49 20.87 -1.51
C THR A 177 10.17 20.23 -1.14
N ALA A 178 9.19 20.23 -2.04
CA ALA A 178 7.92 19.55 -1.88
C ALA A 178 8.08 18.05 -1.61
N ALA A 179 8.91 17.37 -2.42
CA ALA A 179 9.18 15.95 -2.22
C ALA A 179 9.83 15.66 -0.86
N LYS A 180 10.82 16.47 -0.44
CA LYS A 180 11.45 16.33 0.88
C LYS A 180 10.43 16.53 2.01
N LYS A 181 9.58 17.55 1.92
CA LYS A 181 8.52 17.81 2.90
C LYS A 181 7.56 16.62 3.00
N ALA A 182 7.08 16.12 1.85
CA ALA A 182 6.24 14.93 1.81
C ALA A 182 6.92 13.72 2.42
N PHE A 183 8.17 13.44 2.08
CA PHE A 183 8.89 12.30 2.63
C PHE A 183 9.03 12.39 4.16
N ILE A 184 9.47 13.54 4.68
CA ILE A 184 9.66 13.74 6.13
C ILE A 184 8.33 13.62 6.89
N MET A 185 7.26 14.27 6.41
CA MET A 185 5.97 14.22 7.08
C MET A 185 5.38 12.81 7.10
N ASN A 186 5.55 12.05 6.00
CA ASN A 186 5.18 10.64 5.99
C ASN A 186 6.00 9.85 7.01
N ARG A 187 7.33 10.02 7.04
CA ARG A 187 8.20 9.36 8.03
C ARG A 187 7.79 9.59 9.47
N VAL A 188 7.33 10.79 9.81
CA VAL A 188 6.80 11.07 11.16
C VAL A 188 5.56 10.22 11.45
N GLY A 189 4.64 10.08 10.50
CA GLY A 189 3.49 9.17 10.63
C GLY A 189 3.92 7.70 10.75
N ASP A 190 4.92 7.29 9.98
CA ASP A 190 5.40 5.90 9.94
C ASP A 190 5.99 5.42 11.27
N VAL A 191 6.44 6.36 12.13
CA VAL A 191 6.82 6.07 13.52
C VAL A 191 5.61 5.51 14.31
N GLY A 192 4.41 6.01 14.07
CA GLY A 192 3.20 5.46 14.69
C GLY A 192 2.97 3.99 14.30
N LEU A 193 3.04 3.69 13.00
CA LEU A 193 2.85 2.33 12.51
C LEU A 193 3.91 1.36 13.02
N ILE A 194 5.20 1.74 13.01
CA ILE A 194 6.26 0.84 13.49
C ILE A 194 6.17 0.60 15.00
N LEU A 195 5.81 1.62 15.79
CA LEU A 195 5.59 1.45 17.23
C LEU A 195 4.39 0.53 17.52
N ALA A 196 3.30 0.64 16.73
CA ALA A 196 2.18 -0.28 16.84
C ALA A 196 2.62 -1.73 16.57
N ILE A 197 3.43 -1.96 15.53
CA ILE A 197 3.98 -3.29 15.21
C ILE A 197 4.82 -3.83 16.38
N PHE A 198 5.67 -3.01 16.99
CA PHE A 198 6.46 -3.43 18.15
C PHE A 198 5.60 -3.78 19.36
N ILE A 199 4.53 -3.02 19.63
CA ILE A 199 3.60 -3.33 20.72
C ILE A 199 2.83 -4.62 20.44
N MET A 200 2.34 -4.83 19.21
CA MET A 200 1.68 -6.07 18.80
C MET A 200 2.59 -7.28 19.05
N PHE A 201 3.85 -7.19 18.59
CA PHE A 201 4.81 -8.26 18.81
C PHE A 201 5.11 -8.46 20.31
N ALA A 202 5.34 -7.39 21.07
CA ALA A 202 5.67 -7.49 22.50
C ALA A 202 4.54 -8.04 23.37
N THR A 203 3.28 -7.87 22.95
CA THR A 203 2.10 -8.26 23.74
C THR A 203 1.44 -9.55 23.26
N LEU A 204 1.44 -9.82 21.96
CA LEU A 204 0.79 -10.97 21.33
C LEU A 204 1.78 -11.99 20.75
N GLY A 205 3.07 -11.63 20.64
CA GLY A 205 4.09 -12.50 20.04
C GLY A 205 3.99 -12.64 18.52
N SER A 206 3.07 -11.92 17.86
CA SER A 206 2.85 -11.99 16.42
C SER A 206 2.52 -10.61 15.85
N THR A 207 2.70 -10.50 14.53
CA THR A 207 2.34 -9.33 13.72
C THR A 207 1.41 -9.70 12.55
N SER A 208 1.00 -10.97 12.46
CA SER A 208 0.02 -11.45 11.49
C SER A 208 -1.36 -10.91 11.82
N TYR A 209 -2.21 -10.68 10.82
CA TYR A 209 -3.58 -10.22 11.09
C TYR A 209 -4.39 -11.25 11.86
N ALA A 210 -4.24 -12.53 11.51
CA ALA A 210 -4.97 -13.62 12.15
C ALA A 210 -4.72 -13.65 13.67
N ASP A 211 -3.45 -13.65 14.07
CA ASP A 211 -3.08 -13.75 15.49
C ASP A 211 -3.40 -12.46 16.24
N VAL A 212 -3.15 -11.30 15.61
CA VAL A 212 -3.43 -10.00 16.23
C VAL A 212 -4.93 -9.86 16.52
N PHE A 213 -5.80 -10.22 15.57
CA PHE A 213 -7.24 -10.10 15.76
C PHE A 213 -7.79 -11.14 16.73
N ALA A 214 -7.25 -12.36 16.74
CA ALA A 214 -7.64 -13.39 17.70
C ALA A 214 -7.24 -13.02 19.14
N GLY A 215 -6.06 -12.42 19.33
CA GLY A 215 -5.54 -12.04 20.65
C GLY A 215 -6.00 -10.68 21.17
N ALA A 216 -6.56 -9.82 20.30
CA ALA A 216 -6.86 -8.43 20.63
C ALA A 216 -7.80 -8.24 21.83
N SER A 217 -8.81 -9.11 21.99
CA SER A 217 -9.78 -9.03 23.08
C SER A 217 -9.19 -9.35 24.45
N GLY A 218 -8.04 -10.04 24.50
CA GLY A 218 -7.31 -10.34 25.73
C GLY A 218 -6.35 -9.24 26.17
N LEU A 219 -6.14 -8.20 25.37
CA LEU A 219 -5.25 -7.09 25.70
C LEU A 219 -5.91 -6.13 26.70
N ALA A 220 -5.07 -5.48 27.53
CA ALA A 220 -5.53 -4.38 28.37
C ALA A 220 -6.13 -3.24 27.51
N ALA A 221 -7.24 -2.65 27.96
CA ALA A 221 -7.95 -1.60 27.22
C ALA A 221 -7.06 -0.39 26.84
N GLY A 222 -6.10 -0.05 27.71
CA GLY A 222 -5.10 0.99 27.43
C GLY A 222 -4.18 0.63 26.25
N THR A 223 -3.77 -0.63 26.14
CA THR A 223 -2.94 -1.13 25.04
C THR A 223 -3.69 -1.09 23.72
N VAL A 224 -4.95 -1.55 23.69
CA VAL A 224 -5.79 -1.51 22.49
C VAL A 224 -5.99 -0.07 22.02
N THR A 225 -6.25 0.84 22.95
CA THR A 225 -6.38 2.28 22.64
C THR A 225 -5.08 2.86 22.09
N ALA A 226 -3.93 2.52 22.69
CA ALA A 226 -2.62 2.95 22.20
C ALA A 226 -2.35 2.43 20.78
N LEU A 227 -2.64 1.16 20.50
CA LEU A 227 -2.53 0.58 19.16
C LEU A 227 -3.40 1.36 18.16
N GLY A 228 -4.67 1.61 18.47
CA GLY A 228 -5.57 2.37 17.61
C GLY A 228 -5.06 3.78 17.29
N LEU A 229 -4.55 4.51 18.29
CA LEU A 229 -4.00 5.85 18.11
C LEU A 229 -2.68 5.88 17.32
N LEU A 230 -1.81 4.89 17.53
CA LEU A 230 -0.55 4.75 16.79
C LEU A 230 -0.79 4.38 15.32
N LEU A 231 -1.74 3.48 15.05
CA LEU A 231 -2.18 3.16 13.69
C LEU A 231 -2.82 4.39 13.02
N LEU A 232 -3.62 5.16 13.76
CA LEU A 232 -4.16 6.43 13.28
C LEU A 232 -3.07 7.44 12.94
N LEU A 233 -2.02 7.58 13.77
CA LEU A 233 -0.90 8.46 13.45
C LEU A 233 -0.23 8.08 12.12
N GLY A 234 -0.03 6.78 11.90
CA GLY A 234 0.42 6.25 10.60
C GLY A 234 -0.52 6.65 9.46
N ALA A 235 -1.81 6.37 9.62
CA ALA A 235 -2.83 6.71 8.63
C ALA A 235 -2.87 8.22 8.33
N CYS A 236 -2.77 9.09 9.34
CA CYS A 236 -2.75 10.54 9.16
C CYS A 236 -1.58 11.00 8.28
N GLY A 237 -0.40 10.40 8.47
CA GLY A 237 0.79 10.68 7.66
C GLY A 237 0.53 10.41 6.18
N LYS A 238 0.14 9.19 5.81
CA LYS A 238 -0.09 8.79 4.42
C LYS A 238 -1.33 9.38 3.78
N SER A 239 -2.39 9.59 4.55
CA SER A 239 -3.66 10.13 4.06
C SER A 239 -3.71 11.66 4.05
N GLY A 240 -2.64 12.34 4.46
CA GLY A 240 -2.60 13.80 4.50
C GLY A 240 -3.71 14.37 5.39
N GLN A 241 -3.98 13.72 6.53
CA GLN A 241 -4.97 14.17 7.51
C GLN A 241 -4.30 15.04 8.57
N VAL A 242 -5.09 15.82 9.30
CA VAL A 242 -4.59 16.60 10.44
C VAL A 242 -3.92 15.68 11.48
N PRO A 243 -2.75 16.03 12.04
CA PRO A 243 -1.95 17.26 11.84
C PRO A 243 -0.85 17.15 10.77
N LEU A 244 -0.85 16.07 9.96
CA LEU A 244 0.18 15.77 8.96
C LEU A 244 -0.28 16.07 7.52
N GLN A 245 -1.29 16.93 7.33
CA GLN A 245 -1.88 17.27 6.04
C GLN A 245 -1.00 18.17 5.15
N ALA A 246 -0.08 18.93 5.76
CA ALA A 246 0.58 20.04 5.10
C ALA A 246 1.48 19.65 3.91
N TRP A 247 1.82 18.38 3.72
CA TRP A 247 2.59 17.94 2.54
C TRP A 247 1.72 17.75 1.30
N LEU A 248 0.42 17.52 1.46
CA LEU A 248 -0.48 17.12 0.38
C LEU A 248 -0.61 18.18 -0.71
N PRO A 249 -0.81 19.49 -0.40
CA PRO A 249 -0.92 20.53 -1.43
C PRO A 249 0.38 20.70 -2.23
N ASP A 250 1.53 20.63 -1.56
CA ASP A 250 2.84 20.80 -2.20
C ASP A 250 3.20 19.61 -3.10
N ALA A 251 2.61 18.43 -2.87
CA ALA A 251 2.79 17.26 -3.71
C ALA A 251 2.33 17.49 -5.17
N MET A 252 1.53 18.54 -5.42
CA MET A 252 1.08 18.96 -6.76
C MET A 252 2.21 19.45 -7.67
N GLU A 253 3.43 19.66 -7.14
CA GLU A 253 4.62 19.94 -7.95
C GLU A 253 5.03 18.77 -8.87
N GLY A 254 4.54 17.55 -8.58
CA GLY A 254 4.72 16.39 -9.44
C GLY A 254 3.94 16.51 -10.77
N PRO A 255 4.26 15.67 -11.77
CA PRO A 255 3.45 15.58 -12.99
C PRO A 255 1.99 15.27 -12.68
N THR A 256 1.04 15.86 -13.42
CA THR A 256 -0.41 15.67 -13.17
C THR A 256 -0.86 14.20 -13.04
N PRO A 257 -0.33 13.23 -13.84
CA PRO A 257 -0.69 11.82 -13.63
C PRO A 257 -0.24 11.25 -12.28
N VAL A 258 0.81 11.79 -11.67
CA VAL A 258 1.26 11.42 -10.32
C VAL A 258 0.25 11.86 -9.29
N SER A 259 -0.22 13.12 -9.38
CA SER A 259 -1.28 13.63 -8.51
C SER A 259 -2.53 12.76 -8.63
N ALA A 260 -2.93 12.40 -9.86
CA ALA A 260 -4.05 11.48 -10.06
C ALA A 260 -3.82 10.13 -9.36
N LEU A 261 -2.62 9.54 -9.47
CA LEU A 261 -2.33 8.25 -8.87
C LEU A 261 -2.34 8.32 -7.33
N ILE A 262 -1.60 9.27 -6.77
CA ILE A 262 -1.41 9.46 -5.32
C ILE A 262 -2.74 9.81 -4.63
N HIS A 263 -3.53 10.72 -5.19
CA HIS A 263 -4.73 11.24 -4.53
C HIS A 263 -6.02 10.48 -4.83
N ALA A 264 -6.16 9.89 -6.02
CA ALA A 264 -7.42 9.23 -6.37
C ALA A 264 -7.47 7.77 -5.90
N ALA A 265 -6.37 7.03 -6.06
CA ALA A 265 -6.43 5.57 -5.99
C ALA A 265 -5.57 4.92 -4.92
N THR A 266 -4.53 5.58 -4.41
CA THR A 266 -3.43 4.83 -3.77
C THR A 266 -2.90 5.38 -2.45
N MET A 267 -2.08 6.45 -2.46
CA MET A 267 -1.32 6.84 -1.28
C MET A 267 -2.24 7.29 -0.15
N VAL A 268 -3.23 8.14 -0.46
CA VAL A 268 -4.17 8.61 0.56
C VAL A 268 -5.15 7.51 0.99
N THR A 269 -5.40 6.53 0.14
CA THR A 269 -6.27 5.39 0.44
C THR A 269 -5.54 4.33 1.25
N ALA A 270 -4.20 4.30 1.27
CA ALA A 270 -3.41 3.39 2.10
C ALA A 270 -3.67 3.57 3.60
N GLY A 271 -3.77 4.81 4.08
CA GLY A 271 -4.13 5.07 5.49
C GLY A 271 -5.55 4.63 5.81
N VAL A 272 -6.50 4.85 4.91
CA VAL A 272 -7.88 4.35 5.05
C VAL A 272 -7.91 2.82 5.06
N TYR A 273 -7.14 2.16 4.18
CA TYR A 273 -6.98 0.72 4.16
C TYR A 273 -6.46 0.18 5.50
N LEU A 274 -5.43 0.81 6.08
CA LEU A 274 -4.89 0.42 7.38
C LEU A 274 -5.95 0.46 8.48
N ILE A 275 -6.75 1.53 8.53
CA ILE A 275 -7.83 1.68 9.52
C ILE A 275 -8.94 0.63 9.28
N ALA A 276 -9.38 0.46 8.04
CA ALA A 276 -10.41 -0.50 7.67
C ALA A 276 -9.98 -1.96 7.96
N ARG A 277 -8.74 -2.31 7.58
CA ARG A 277 -8.13 -3.62 7.88
C ARG A 277 -8.04 -3.87 9.38
N SER A 278 -7.76 -2.82 10.15
CA SER A 278 -7.63 -2.89 11.61
C SER A 278 -8.95 -2.64 12.35
N ALA A 279 -10.10 -2.69 11.66
CA ALA A 279 -11.41 -2.50 12.28
C ALA A 279 -11.63 -3.36 13.55
N PRO A 280 -11.20 -4.64 13.61
CA PRO A 280 -11.32 -5.43 14.85
C PRO A 280 -10.62 -4.81 16.07
N LEU A 281 -9.53 -4.06 15.89
CA LEU A 281 -8.86 -3.34 16.98
C LEU A 281 -9.63 -2.07 17.37
N PHE A 282 -10.14 -1.33 16.37
CA PHE A 282 -10.92 -0.12 16.61
C PHE A 282 -12.27 -0.41 17.28
N ASP A 283 -12.90 -1.55 16.98
CA ASP A 283 -14.16 -1.95 17.61
C ASP A 283 -14.04 -2.16 19.12
N LEU A 284 -12.83 -2.50 19.59
CA LEU A 284 -12.51 -2.70 21.01
C LEU A 284 -12.13 -1.40 21.76
N SER A 285 -11.98 -0.27 21.07
CA SER A 285 -11.65 1.02 21.71
C SER A 285 -12.52 2.16 21.19
N GLU A 286 -13.54 2.53 21.97
CA GLU A 286 -14.41 3.67 21.67
C GLU A 286 -13.62 4.99 21.58
N THR A 287 -12.61 5.16 22.43
CA THR A 287 -11.73 6.33 22.39
C THR A 287 -10.99 6.42 21.06
N ALA A 288 -10.38 5.32 20.60
CA ALA A 288 -9.67 5.33 19.32
C ALA A 288 -10.61 5.68 18.15
N ARG A 289 -11.82 5.08 18.10
CA ARG A 289 -12.83 5.43 17.07
C ARG A 289 -13.22 6.89 17.12
N THR A 290 -13.47 7.41 18.33
CA THR A 290 -13.86 8.82 18.51
C THR A 290 -12.77 9.76 17.97
N VAL A 291 -11.49 9.46 18.22
CA VAL A 291 -10.38 10.27 17.70
C VAL A 291 -10.28 10.16 16.18
N VAL A 292 -10.46 8.97 15.58
CA VAL A 292 -10.54 8.81 14.11
C VAL A 292 -11.64 9.71 13.53
N THR A 293 -12.84 9.69 14.12
CA THR A 293 -13.96 10.53 13.69
C THR A 293 -13.66 12.01 13.82
N ILE A 294 -13.05 12.45 14.92
CA ILE A 294 -12.67 13.86 15.13
C ILE A 294 -11.65 14.30 14.08
N VAL A 295 -10.60 13.52 13.85
CA VAL A 295 -9.57 13.84 12.85
C VAL A 295 -10.17 13.93 11.45
N GLY A 296 -11.04 12.98 11.10
CA GLY A 296 -11.72 12.99 9.81
C GLY A 296 -12.74 14.13 9.66
N LEU A 297 -13.38 14.58 10.74
CA LEU A 297 -14.29 15.73 10.72
C LEU A 297 -13.55 17.06 10.59
N VAL A 298 -12.37 17.17 11.21
CA VAL A 298 -11.57 18.40 11.20
C VAL A 298 -10.82 18.60 9.88
N THR A 299 -10.46 17.51 9.20
CA THR A 299 -9.74 17.53 7.92
C THR A 299 -10.67 17.89 6.77
#